data_AF-A0A1M7LCD0-F1
#
_entry.id   AF-A0A1M7LCD0-F1
#
_cell.length_a   1.000
_cell.length_b   1.000
_cell.length_c   1.000
_cell.angle_alpha   90.00
_cell.angle_beta   90.00
_cell.angle_gamma   90.00
#
_symmetry.space_group_name_H-M   'P 1'
#
loop_
_entity.id
_entity.type
_entity.pdbx_description
1 polymer ?
#
loop_
_entity_poly.entity_id
_entity_poly.type
_entity_poly.pdbx_seq_one_letter_code
_entity_poly.pdbx_strand_id
1 'polypeptide(L)'
;MSLIEYHKTTSKELLALTNKVRNLINHWGEDGRYKEAVLKNVIRRFLPEKFTIANGFVIKQTENRGEHLSSRQIDLIIYDDASPVLFKEGDFVILTPDAVRGIIEIKANLQNQGVRDILLQANENGQFIFSGKEDKSQKFFNGIFSYEGFDSLNVDRFVINYKAGNEPFIGSTDYEKFKVNHVSLNRIGLSSCGMMMKIHIHFTT
;
A
#
# COMPACT_ATOMS: atom_id res chain seq x y z
N MET A 1 -21.01 -21.91 -6.36
CA MET A 1 -20.71 -20.48 -6.14
C MET A 1 -19.36 -20.16 -6.76
N SER A 2 -19.21 -19.03 -7.45
CA SER A 2 -17.95 -18.66 -8.10
C SER A 2 -17.11 -17.79 -7.17
N LEU A 3 -15.85 -18.18 -6.91
CA LEU A 3 -14.86 -17.40 -6.16
C LEU A 3 -14.69 -15.99 -6.74
N ILE A 4 -14.80 -15.87 -8.07
CA ILE A 4 -14.76 -14.58 -8.78
C ILE A 4 -15.91 -13.69 -8.30
N GLU A 5 -17.12 -14.23 -8.16
CA GLU A 5 -18.28 -13.43 -7.75
C GLU A 5 -18.17 -12.99 -6.29
N TYR A 6 -17.63 -13.83 -5.40
CA TYR A 6 -17.31 -13.47 -4.02
C TYR A 6 -16.32 -12.28 -3.92
N HIS A 7 -15.27 -12.28 -4.74
CA HIS A 7 -14.34 -11.15 -4.77
C HIS A 7 -14.99 -9.89 -5.37
N LYS A 8 -15.88 -10.02 -6.36
CA LYS A 8 -16.62 -8.88 -6.90
C LYS A 8 -17.57 -8.27 -5.86
N THR A 9 -18.26 -9.08 -5.06
CA THR A 9 -19.13 -8.55 -4.00
C THR A 9 -18.32 -7.82 -2.94
N THR A 10 -17.16 -8.36 -2.55
CA THR A 10 -16.21 -7.67 -1.66
C THR A 10 -15.78 -6.30 -2.21
N SER A 11 -15.43 -6.22 -3.50
CA SER A 11 -15.08 -4.95 -4.14
C SER A 11 -16.25 -3.95 -4.13
N LYS A 12 -17.49 -4.43 -4.35
CA LYS A 12 -18.69 -3.57 -4.29
C LYS A 12 -18.95 -3.05 -2.87
N GLU A 13 -18.74 -3.88 -1.84
CA GLU A 13 -18.86 -3.45 -0.44
C GLU A 13 -17.86 -2.35 -0.09
N LEU A 14 -16.58 -2.53 -0.47
CA LEU A 14 -15.53 -1.52 -0.30
C LEU A 14 -15.93 -0.17 -0.92
N LEU A 15 -16.39 -0.18 -2.17
CA LEU A 15 -16.79 1.04 -2.88
C LEU A 15 -18.05 1.66 -2.26
N ALA A 16 -19.02 0.85 -1.84
CA ALA A 16 -20.25 1.35 -1.22
C ALA A 16 -19.98 2.04 0.12
N LEU A 17 -19.13 1.45 0.97
CA LEU A 17 -18.71 2.06 2.24
C LEU A 17 -18.01 3.40 2.00
N THR A 18 -17.07 3.42 1.05
CA THR A 18 -16.33 4.64 0.67
C THR A 18 -17.25 5.77 0.22
N ASN A 19 -18.20 5.48 -0.68
CA ASN A 19 -19.12 6.48 -1.21
C ASN A 19 -20.10 7.03 -0.15
N LYS A 20 -20.51 6.19 0.81
CA LYS A 20 -21.45 6.60 1.86
C LYS A 20 -20.91 7.77 2.68
N VAL A 21 -19.62 7.76 3.02
CA VAL A 21 -19.00 8.82 3.82
C VAL A 21 -18.63 10.04 3.00
N ARG A 22 -18.24 9.87 1.73
CA ARG A 22 -18.03 11.01 0.82
C ARG A 22 -19.28 11.88 0.69
N ASN A 23 -20.46 11.29 0.76
CA ASN A 23 -21.73 12.03 0.74
C ASN A 23 -22.00 12.86 2.01
N LEU A 24 -21.24 12.65 3.08
CA LEU A 24 -21.41 13.30 4.38
C LEU A 24 -20.24 14.25 4.73
N ILE A 25 -19.09 14.13 4.06
CA ILE A 25 -17.87 14.87 4.38
C ILE A 25 -17.42 15.69 3.17
N ASN A 26 -17.36 17.03 3.32
CA ASN A 26 -16.85 17.98 2.33
C ASN A 26 -15.39 18.42 2.59
N HIS A 27 -14.59 17.57 3.26
CA HIS A 27 -13.18 17.82 3.55
C HIS A 27 -12.30 16.72 2.96
N TRP A 28 -11.48 17.09 1.96
CA TRP A 28 -10.62 16.17 1.20
C TRP A 28 -9.62 15.37 2.07
N GLY A 29 -9.09 15.98 3.14
CA GLY A 29 -8.17 15.30 4.06
C GLY A 29 -8.84 14.19 4.86
N GLU A 30 -10.07 14.43 5.34
CA GLU A 30 -10.86 13.44 6.08
C GLU A 30 -11.40 12.34 5.15
N ASP A 31 -11.72 12.66 3.89
CA ASP A 31 -12.06 11.66 2.86
C ASP A 31 -10.90 10.68 2.62
N GLY A 32 -9.66 11.17 2.58
CA GLY A 32 -8.45 10.34 2.48
C GLY A 32 -8.28 9.38 3.66
N ARG A 33 -8.30 9.91 4.89
CA ARG A 33 -8.20 9.10 6.12
C ARG A 33 -9.29 8.05 6.23
N TYR A 34 -10.52 8.40 5.84
CA TYR A 34 -11.62 7.45 5.82
C TYR A 34 -11.38 6.34 4.79
N LYS A 35 -10.95 6.68 3.58
CA LYS A 35 -10.57 5.70 2.54
C LYS A 35 -9.47 4.76 3.02
N GLU A 36 -8.46 5.26 3.73
CA GLU A 36 -7.44 4.42 4.35
C GLU A 36 -8.06 3.44 5.36
N ALA A 37 -8.93 3.93 6.24
CA ALA A 37 -9.59 3.12 7.27
C ALA A 37 -10.51 2.02 6.68
N VAL A 38 -11.29 2.33 5.65
CA VAL A 38 -12.15 1.32 4.99
C VAL A 38 -11.30 0.26 4.31
N LEU A 39 -10.27 0.63 3.55
CA LEU A 39 -9.41 -0.33 2.87
C LEU A 39 -8.71 -1.24 3.88
N LYS A 40 -8.16 -0.66 4.95
CA LYS A 40 -7.54 -1.39 6.06
C LYS A 40 -8.48 -2.46 6.62
N ASN A 41 -9.72 -2.07 6.92
CA ASN A 41 -10.72 -2.97 7.50
C ASN A 41 -11.13 -4.09 6.54
N VAL A 42 -11.12 -3.85 5.23
CA VAL A 42 -11.35 -4.90 4.23
C VAL A 42 -10.16 -5.85 4.16
N ILE A 43 -8.93 -5.33 4.01
CA ILE A 43 -7.71 -6.15 3.91
C ILE A 43 -7.52 -7.02 5.16
N ARG A 44 -7.75 -6.45 6.34
CA ARG A 44 -7.61 -7.15 7.63
C ARG A 44 -8.42 -8.45 7.72
N ARG A 45 -9.58 -8.53 7.07
CA ARG A 45 -10.43 -9.74 7.05
C ARG A 45 -9.80 -10.93 6.32
N PHE A 46 -8.80 -10.65 5.47
CA PHE A 46 -8.15 -11.65 4.61
C PHE A 46 -6.69 -11.92 5.01
N LEU A 47 -6.14 -11.15 5.96
CA LEU A 47 -4.79 -11.39 6.44
C LEU A 47 -4.77 -12.60 7.40
N PRO A 48 -3.76 -13.48 7.30
CA PRO A 48 -3.45 -14.45 8.34
C PRO A 48 -3.30 -13.79 9.71
N GLU A 49 -3.67 -14.49 10.78
CA GLU A 49 -3.68 -13.95 12.16
C GLU A 49 -2.31 -13.42 12.61
N LYS A 50 -1.22 -14.01 12.14
CA LYS A 50 0.16 -13.57 12.42
C LYS A 50 0.55 -12.21 11.82
N PHE A 51 -0.33 -11.61 11.02
CA PHE A 51 -0.08 -10.31 10.40
C PHE A 51 -1.08 -9.27 10.89
N THR A 52 -0.55 -8.12 11.29
CA THR A 52 -1.33 -6.94 11.62
C THR A 52 -1.19 -5.89 10.53
N ILE A 53 -2.23 -5.07 10.34
CA ILE A 53 -2.22 -3.93 9.43
C ILE A 53 -2.52 -2.64 10.19
N ALA A 54 -1.70 -1.62 9.98
CA ALA A 54 -1.73 -0.34 10.69
C ALA A 54 -1.23 0.80 9.79
N ASN A 55 -1.33 2.05 10.20
CA ASN A 55 -0.63 3.17 9.57
C ASN A 55 0.55 3.62 10.44
N GLY A 56 1.49 4.38 9.87
CA GLY A 56 2.54 5.01 10.66
C GLY A 56 3.89 5.06 9.98
N PHE A 57 4.95 4.77 10.73
CA PHE A 57 6.34 4.99 10.30
C PHE A 57 7.21 3.77 10.52
N VAL A 58 8.25 3.64 9.72
CA VAL A 58 9.35 2.71 9.95
C VAL A 58 10.58 3.51 10.31
N ILE A 59 11.28 3.11 11.36
CA ILE A 59 12.55 3.72 11.74
C ILE A 59 13.67 2.70 11.68
N LYS A 60 14.87 3.15 11.33
CA LYS A 60 16.09 2.34 11.40
C LYS A 60 17.21 3.14 12.05
N GLN A 61 18.10 2.45 12.75
CA GLN A 61 19.27 3.08 13.36
C GLN A 61 20.24 3.56 12.29
N THR A 62 21.00 4.60 12.60
CA THR A 62 22.18 4.99 11.81
C THR A 62 23.43 4.35 12.39
N GLU A 63 24.58 4.58 11.75
CA GLU A 63 25.89 4.19 12.29
C GLU A 63 26.21 4.90 13.62
N ASN A 64 25.60 6.07 13.84
CA ASN A 64 25.73 6.82 15.09
C ASN A 64 24.74 6.29 16.13
N ARG A 65 25.28 5.74 17.22
CA ARG A 65 24.47 5.23 18.32
C ARG A 65 23.59 6.35 18.91
N GLY A 66 22.28 6.09 18.97
CA GLY A 66 21.28 7.03 19.51
C GLY A 66 20.57 7.86 18.44
N GLU A 67 21.03 7.82 17.19
CA GLU A 67 20.36 8.43 16.05
C GLU A 67 19.53 7.39 15.28
N HIS A 68 18.46 7.88 14.64
CA HIS A 68 17.62 7.07 13.77
C HIS A 68 17.18 7.89 12.56
N LEU A 69 16.85 7.18 11.49
CA LEU A 69 16.13 7.73 10.35
C LEU A 69 14.69 7.25 10.41
N SER A 70 13.78 8.03 9.84
CA SER A 70 12.38 7.67 9.67
C SER A 70 12.03 7.62 8.18
N SER A 71 11.17 6.69 7.81
CA SER A 71 10.46 6.72 6.54
C SER A 71 9.54 7.95 6.47
N ARG A 72 8.96 8.19 5.29
CA ARG A 72 7.73 8.99 5.20
C ARG A 72 6.60 8.23 5.91
N GLN A 73 5.50 8.92 6.20
CA GLN A 73 4.30 8.23 6.68
C GLN A 73 3.84 7.23 5.61
N ILE A 74 3.48 6.03 6.06
CA ILE A 74 2.98 4.96 5.20
C ILE A 74 1.50 4.77 5.53
N ASP A 75 0.66 4.84 4.49
CA ASP A 75 -0.80 4.76 4.63
C ASP A 75 -1.23 3.44 5.26
N LEU A 76 -0.69 2.31 4.77
CA LEU A 76 -0.85 1.00 5.40
C LEU A 76 0.46 0.20 5.42
N ILE A 77 0.79 -0.32 6.59
CA ILE A 77 1.91 -1.22 6.86
C ILE A 77 1.33 -2.56 7.30
N ILE A 78 1.72 -3.63 6.62
CA ILE A 78 1.48 -5.01 7.04
C ILE A 78 2.74 -5.49 7.74
N TYR A 79 2.61 -5.95 8.98
CA TYR A 79 3.75 -6.35 9.79
C TYR A 79 3.45 -7.62 10.59
N ASP A 80 4.51 -8.33 10.93
CA ASP A 80 4.48 -9.53 11.77
C ASP A 80 4.47 -9.12 13.25
N ASP A 81 3.50 -9.62 14.00
CA ASP A 81 3.32 -9.29 15.42
C ASP A 81 4.35 -9.95 16.34
N ALA A 82 5.11 -10.93 15.83
CA ALA A 82 6.22 -11.53 16.55
C ALA A 82 7.47 -10.61 16.62
N SER A 83 7.51 -9.53 15.84
CA SER A 83 8.64 -8.59 15.80
C SER A 83 8.42 -7.38 16.73
N PRO A 84 9.49 -6.77 17.28
CA PRO A 84 9.36 -5.63 18.18
C PRO A 84 8.61 -4.45 17.55
N VAL A 85 7.54 -4.02 18.20
CA VAL A 85 6.83 -2.78 17.90
C VAL A 85 7.35 -1.70 18.85
N LEU A 86 7.91 -0.61 18.31
CA LEU A 86 8.55 0.43 19.12
C LEU A 86 7.52 1.37 19.75
N PHE A 87 6.41 1.59 19.05
CA PHE A 87 5.28 2.37 19.54
C PHE A 87 3.99 1.85 18.91
N LYS A 88 2.90 1.83 19.69
CA LYS A 88 1.57 1.48 19.20
C LYS A 88 0.51 2.24 19.99
N GLU A 89 -0.33 2.99 19.28
CA GLU A 89 -1.53 3.64 19.84
C GLU A 89 -2.67 3.50 18.82
N GLY A 90 -3.69 2.73 19.18
CA GLY A 90 -4.76 2.35 18.24
C GLY A 90 -4.20 1.72 16.96
N ASP A 91 -4.44 2.38 15.83
CA ASP A 91 -4.01 1.95 14.50
C ASP A 91 -2.68 2.58 14.04
N PHE A 92 -2.06 3.42 14.86
CA PHE A 92 -0.79 4.06 14.58
C PHE A 92 0.36 3.26 15.18
N VAL A 93 1.38 2.95 14.38
CA VAL A 93 2.56 2.19 14.80
C VAL A 93 3.87 2.83 14.36
N ILE A 94 4.91 2.61 15.16
CA ILE A 94 6.30 2.83 14.77
C ILE A 94 7.02 1.49 14.84
N LEU A 95 7.60 1.06 13.72
CA LEU A 95 8.15 -0.28 13.54
C LEU A 95 9.63 -0.24 13.14
N THR A 96 10.34 -1.33 13.40
CA THR A 96 11.63 -1.61 12.78
C THR A 96 11.44 -2.24 11.40
N PRO A 97 12.44 -2.20 10.51
CA PRO A 97 12.28 -2.70 9.15
C PRO A 97 12.01 -4.22 9.09
N ASP A 98 12.55 -4.99 10.03
CA ASP A 98 12.37 -6.45 10.08
C ASP A 98 10.96 -6.88 10.47
N ALA A 99 10.19 -6.03 11.15
CA ALA A 99 8.77 -6.30 11.42
C ALA A 99 7.91 -6.22 10.15
N VAL A 100 8.30 -5.37 9.20
CA VAL A 100 7.46 -5.03 8.05
C VAL A 100 7.46 -6.16 7.02
N ARG A 101 6.29 -6.57 6.57
CA ARG A 101 6.10 -7.53 5.48
C ARG A 101 5.67 -6.83 4.20
N GLY A 102 4.88 -5.76 4.31
CA GLY A 102 4.54 -4.96 3.15
C GLY A 102 4.02 -3.58 3.47
N ILE A 103 3.96 -2.75 2.44
CA ILE A 103 3.43 -1.38 2.48
C ILE A 103 2.43 -1.18 1.35
N ILE A 104 1.45 -0.31 1.58
CA ILE A 104 0.45 0.07 0.59
C ILE A 104 0.27 1.58 0.63
N GLU A 105 0.50 2.21 -0.52
CA GLU A 105 0.16 3.62 -0.77
C GLU A 105 -1.27 3.71 -1.31
N ILE A 106 -2.07 4.63 -0.79
CA ILE A 106 -3.49 4.78 -1.14
C ILE A 106 -3.72 6.10 -1.85
N LYS A 107 -4.47 6.03 -2.95
CA LYS A 107 -4.85 7.18 -3.76
C LYS A 107 -6.32 7.12 -4.11
N ALA A 108 -6.97 8.29 -4.12
CA ALA A 108 -8.33 8.40 -4.62
C ALA A 108 -8.36 8.10 -6.12
N ASN A 109 -7.43 8.70 -6.87
CA ASN A 109 -7.27 8.50 -8.31
C ASN A 109 -5.80 8.69 -8.71
N LEU A 110 -5.12 7.59 -9.04
CA LEU A 110 -3.69 7.56 -9.36
C LEU A 110 -3.34 8.38 -10.61
N GLN A 111 -4.21 8.40 -11.63
CA GLN A 111 -3.96 9.12 -12.88
C GLN A 111 -3.88 10.63 -12.64
N ASN A 112 -4.82 11.15 -11.85
CA ASN A 112 -4.95 12.58 -11.61
C ASN A 112 -3.91 13.11 -10.61
N GLN A 113 -3.27 12.22 -9.84
CA GLN A 113 -2.36 12.59 -8.74
C GLN A 113 -0.88 12.40 -9.10
N GLY A 114 -0.55 12.03 -10.34
CA GLY A 114 0.83 11.92 -10.81
C GLY A 114 1.44 10.55 -10.52
N VAL A 115 1.21 9.59 -11.43
CA VAL A 115 1.71 8.20 -11.34
C VAL A 115 3.21 8.11 -11.02
N ARG A 116 4.03 8.96 -11.67
CA ARG A 116 5.50 8.96 -11.52
C ARG A 116 5.90 9.25 -10.08
N ASP A 117 5.40 10.35 -9.51
CA ASP A 117 5.83 10.83 -8.19
C ASP A 117 5.32 9.90 -7.08
N ILE A 118 4.16 9.26 -7.31
CA ILE A 118 3.60 8.28 -6.38
C ILE A 118 4.43 6.99 -6.38
N LEU A 119 4.85 6.52 -7.56
CA LEU A 119 5.77 5.39 -7.66
C LEU A 119 7.13 5.69 -7.05
N LEU A 120 7.65 6.90 -7.29
CA LEU A 120 8.91 7.36 -6.70
C LEU A 120 8.82 7.28 -5.17
N GLN A 121 7.80 7.89 -4.56
CA GLN A 121 7.61 7.88 -3.11
C GLN A 121 7.40 6.48 -2.52
N ALA A 122 6.61 5.63 -3.19
CA ALA A 122 6.41 4.25 -2.75
C ALA A 122 7.71 3.42 -2.84
N ASN A 123 8.53 3.65 -3.86
CA ASN A 123 9.84 3.03 -4.01
C ASN A 123 10.86 3.57 -3.00
N GLU A 124 10.85 4.87 -2.67
CA GLU A 124 11.68 5.46 -1.61
C GLU A 124 11.41 4.79 -0.26
N ASN A 125 10.12 4.65 0.12
CA ASN A 125 9.73 3.93 1.32
C ASN A 125 10.14 2.45 1.25
N GLY A 126 9.93 1.79 0.11
CA GLY A 126 10.36 0.41 -0.10
C GLY A 126 11.87 0.24 0.11
N GLN A 127 12.69 1.08 -0.52
CA GLN A 127 14.14 1.07 -0.41
C GLN A 127 14.59 1.37 1.03
N PHE A 128 13.97 2.37 1.67
CA PHE A 128 14.26 2.75 3.05
C PHE A 128 14.10 1.56 4.00
N ILE A 129 12.97 0.87 3.90
CA ILE A 129 12.64 -0.31 4.71
C ILE A 129 13.58 -1.46 4.35
N PHE A 130 13.66 -1.82 3.07
CA PHE A 130 14.41 -2.99 2.64
C PHE A 130 15.90 -2.88 2.97
N SER A 131 16.50 -1.70 2.83
CA SER A 131 17.89 -1.45 3.21
C SER A 131 18.14 -1.65 4.71
N GLY A 132 17.14 -1.44 5.56
CA GLY A 132 17.23 -1.64 7.00
C GLY A 132 16.91 -3.07 7.49
N LYS A 133 16.47 -3.98 6.61
CA LYS A 133 16.22 -5.40 6.98
C LYS A 133 17.51 -6.16 7.25
N GLU A 134 17.54 -7.00 8.26
CA GLU A 134 18.62 -7.99 8.47
C GLU A 134 18.48 -9.13 7.45
N ASP A 135 17.27 -9.69 7.31
CA ASP A 135 17.00 -10.75 6.34
C ASP A 135 16.65 -10.18 4.95
N LYS A 136 17.66 -10.15 4.06
CA LYS A 136 17.50 -9.73 2.65
C LYS A 136 16.86 -10.78 1.75
N SER A 137 16.49 -11.95 2.27
CA SER A 137 15.74 -12.98 1.54
C SER A 137 14.22 -12.83 1.75
N GLN A 138 13.81 -12.14 2.81
CA GLN A 138 12.42 -11.90 3.13
C GLN A 138 11.71 -11.16 1.99
N LYS A 139 10.63 -11.76 1.48
CA LYS A 139 9.78 -11.13 0.47
C LYS A 139 9.09 -9.90 1.05
N PHE A 140 9.06 -8.84 0.26
CA PHE A 140 8.46 -7.56 0.63
C PHE A 140 7.38 -7.17 -0.37
N PHE A 141 6.18 -6.88 0.12
CA PHE A 141 5.09 -6.40 -0.73
C PHE A 141 5.11 -4.86 -0.77
N ASN A 142 5.15 -4.28 -1.96
CA ASN A 142 5.07 -2.84 -2.16
C ASN A 142 3.96 -2.53 -3.15
N GLY A 143 2.82 -2.09 -2.60
CA GLY A 143 1.59 -1.91 -3.35
C GLY A 143 1.18 -0.45 -3.50
N ILE A 144 0.55 -0.14 -4.62
CA ILE A 144 -0.23 1.09 -4.79
C ILE A 144 -1.69 0.69 -5.02
N PHE A 145 -2.60 1.28 -4.26
CA PHE A 145 -4.05 1.10 -4.42
C PHE A 145 -4.71 2.42 -4.82
N SER A 146 -5.48 2.37 -5.91
CA SER A 146 -6.30 3.48 -6.39
C SER A 146 -7.77 3.12 -6.39
N TYR A 147 -8.58 3.92 -5.69
CA TYR A 147 -10.03 3.78 -5.63
C TYR A 147 -10.73 4.02 -6.98
N GLU A 148 -10.08 4.77 -7.86
CA GLU A 148 -10.58 5.13 -9.19
C GLU A 148 -9.44 5.12 -10.22
N GLY A 149 -9.77 5.34 -11.50
CA GLY A 149 -8.78 5.57 -12.56
C GLY A 149 -8.56 4.40 -13.52
N PHE A 150 -9.26 3.27 -13.35
CA PHE A 150 -9.22 2.19 -14.32
C PHE A 150 -9.89 2.59 -15.65
N ASP A 151 -11.10 3.15 -15.61
CA ASP A 151 -11.86 3.45 -16.83
C ASP A 151 -11.25 4.61 -17.64
N SER A 152 -10.52 5.51 -16.98
CA SER A 152 -9.78 6.61 -17.60
C SER A 152 -8.31 6.27 -17.88
N LEU A 153 -7.90 4.99 -17.79
CA LEU A 153 -6.51 4.58 -17.90
C LEU A 153 -5.98 4.78 -19.32
N ASN A 154 -5.16 5.82 -19.52
CA ASN A 154 -4.26 5.87 -20.67
C ASN A 154 -3.04 4.96 -20.40
N VAL A 155 -2.99 3.79 -21.05
CA VAL A 155 -1.97 2.76 -20.82
C VAL A 155 -0.57 3.24 -21.16
N ASP A 156 -0.38 3.90 -22.31
CA ASP A 156 0.94 4.36 -22.74
C ASP A 156 1.52 5.39 -21.77
N ARG A 157 0.70 6.38 -21.39
CA ARG A 157 1.07 7.38 -20.39
C ARG A 157 1.36 6.72 -19.04
N PHE A 158 0.58 5.73 -18.64
CA PHE A 158 0.84 4.98 -17.41
C PHE A 158 2.19 4.27 -17.46
N VAL A 159 2.50 3.54 -18.55
CA VAL A 159 3.77 2.82 -18.71
C VAL A 159 4.96 3.77 -18.72
N ILE A 160 4.86 4.92 -19.39
CA ILE A 160 5.92 5.95 -19.41
C ILE A 160 6.19 6.45 -17.99
N ASN A 161 5.15 6.86 -17.28
CA ASN A 161 5.29 7.33 -15.90
C ASN A 161 5.76 6.21 -14.96
N TYR A 162 5.34 4.98 -15.22
CA TYR A 162 5.77 3.82 -14.45
C TYR A 162 7.28 3.61 -14.55
N LYS A 163 7.81 3.64 -15.77
CA LYS A 163 9.25 3.55 -16.01
C LYS A 163 10.00 4.73 -15.37
N ALA A 164 9.50 5.95 -15.57
CA ALA A 164 10.13 7.17 -15.03
C ALA A 164 10.16 7.22 -13.49
N GLY A 165 9.15 6.66 -12.80
CA GLY A 165 9.13 6.58 -11.34
C GLY A 165 10.08 5.52 -10.77
N ASN A 166 10.47 4.54 -11.59
CA ASN A 166 11.41 3.48 -11.21
C ASN A 166 12.87 3.79 -11.58
N GLU A 167 13.09 4.63 -12.60
CA GLU A 167 14.41 4.97 -13.14
C GLU A 167 15.48 5.26 -12.06
N PRO A 168 15.21 6.05 -11.00
CA PRO A 168 16.22 6.36 -9.98
C PRO A 168 16.74 5.14 -9.20
N PHE A 169 16.01 4.03 -9.19
CA PHE A 169 16.31 2.86 -8.37
C PHE A 169 16.94 1.70 -9.13
N ILE A 170 16.93 1.74 -10.48
CA ILE A 170 17.35 0.61 -11.32
C ILE A 170 18.80 0.17 -11.03
N GLY A 171 19.67 1.10 -10.62
CA GLY A 171 21.06 0.79 -10.24
C GLY A 171 21.25 0.16 -8.86
N SER A 172 20.20 0.06 -8.04
CA SER A 172 20.29 -0.51 -6.68
C SER A 172 20.34 -2.04 -6.73
N THR A 173 21.27 -2.65 -6.00
CA THR A 173 21.44 -4.11 -5.92
C THR A 173 20.16 -4.85 -5.52
N ASP A 174 19.35 -4.26 -4.65
CA ASP A 174 18.11 -4.87 -4.14
C ASP A 174 16.85 -4.33 -4.81
N TYR A 175 16.97 -3.61 -5.94
CA TYR A 175 15.84 -2.94 -6.63
C TYR A 175 14.61 -3.86 -6.82
N GLU A 176 14.83 -5.08 -7.32
CA GLU A 176 13.76 -6.04 -7.56
C GLU A 176 13.05 -6.51 -6.29
N LYS A 177 13.65 -6.33 -5.12
CA LYS A 177 13.12 -6.78 -3.84
C LYS A 177 12.27 -5.73 -3.13
N PHE A 178 12.45 -4.45 -3.45
CA PHE A 178 11.73 -3.37 -2.76
C PHE A 178 10.81 -2.55 -3.65
N LYS A 179 11.02 -2.56 -4.97
CA LYS A 179 10.22 -1.75 -5.89
C LYS A 179 8.75 -2.09 -5.77
N VAL A 180 7.90 -1.14 -6.16
CA VAL A 180 6.47 -1.38 -6.36
C VAL A 180 6.30 -2.58 -7.26
N ASN A 181 5.67 -3.60 -6.70
CA ASN A 181 5.44 -4.89 -7.35
C ASN A 181 3.94 -5.17 -7.55
N HIS A 182 3.08 -4.26 -7.08
CA HIS A 182 1.65 -4.34 -7.30
C HIS A 182 1.02 -2.94 -7.48
N VAL A 183 0.21 -2.77 -8.52
CA VAL A 183 -0.64 -1.59 -8.69
C VAL A 183 -2.07 -2.05 -8.93
N SER A 184 -3.00 -1.57 -8.12
CA SER A 184 -4.43 -1.86 -8.22
C SER A 184 -5.18 -0.59 -8.59
N LEU A 185 -5.95 -0.64 -9.68
CA LEU A 185 -6.80 0.46 -10.14
C LEU A 185 -8.24 0.00 -10.16
N ASN A 186 -9.14 0.70 -9.48
CA ASN A 186 -10.55 0.35 -9.46
C ASN A 186 -11.38 1.22 -10.43
N ARG A 187 -12.58 0.74 -10.77
CA ARG A 187 -13.53 1.37 -11.69
C ARG A 187 -14.52 2.27 -10.95
N ILE A 188 -15.00 3.32 -11.64
CA ILE A 188 -16.10 4.15 -11.14
C ILE A 188 -17.42 3.56 -11.63
N GLY A 189 -18.26 3.08 -10.70
CA GLY A 189 -19.66 2.74 -10.99
C GLY A 189 -20.06 1.27 -10.79
N LEU A 190 -21.36 1.07 -10.52
CA LEU A 190 -22.00 -0.21 -10.17
C LEU A 190 -22.23 -1.17 -11.37
N SER A 191 -21.72 -0.89 -12.57
CA SER A 191 -22.08 -1.65 -13.78
C SER A 191 -21.18 -2.85 -14.09
N SER A 192 -21.74 -4.03 -13.76
CA SER A 192 -21.75 -5.30 -14.51
C SER A 192 -20.49 -6.01 -15.01
N CYS A 193 -19.27 -5.47 -14.96
CA CYS A 193 -18.08 -6.25 -15.32
C CYS A 193 -17.01 -6.15 -14.24
N GLY A 194 -17.09 -7.11 -13.31
CA GLY A 194 -16.28 -7.11 -12.12
C GLY A 194 -14.79 -7.28 -12.38
N MET A 195 -14.00 -6.42 -11.75
CA MET A 195 -12.60 -6.72 -11.53
C MET A 195 -12.43 -7.20 -10.09
N MET A 196 -11.79 -8.35 -10.00
CA MET A 196 -11.35 -9.00 -8.79
C MET A 196 -10.34 -8.07 -8.12
N MET A 197 -10.57 -7.68 -6.87
CA MET A 197 -9.53 -7.16 -5.99
C MET A 197 -8.51 -8.31 -5.82
N LYS A 198 -7.63 -8.51 -6.81
CA LYS A 198 -6.50 -9.42 -6.72
C LYS A 198 -5.44 -8.74 -5.88
N ILE A 199 -5.73 -8.52 -4.61
CA ILE A 199 -4.67 -8.34 -3.62
C ILE A 199 -4.04 -9.72 -3.44
N HIS A 200 -3.17 -10.10 -4.39
CA HIS A 200 -2.25 -11.21 -4.23
C HIS A 200 -1.09 -10.71 -3.39
N ILE A 201 -1.34 -10.55 -2.08
CA ILE A 201 -0.26 -10.41 -1.12
C ILE A 201 0.30 -11.81 -0.91
N HIS A 202 1.36 -12.15 -1.66
CA HIS A 202 2.07 -13.41 -1.48
C HIS A 202 3.21 -13.22 -0.46
N PHE A 203 2.87 -13.34 0.82
CA PHE A 203 3.85 -13.65 1.85
C PHE A 203 3.95 -15.18 1.97
N THR A 204 4.62 -15.82 1.01
CA THR A 204 5.00 -17.23 1.22
C THR A 204 6.08 -17.25 2.29
N THR A 205 5.84 -18.03 3.35
CA THR A 205 6.78 -18.37 4.42
C THR A 205 8.10 -18.90 3.88
#